data_AF-A0A939DTR3-F1
#
_entry.id   AF-A0A939DTR3-F1
#
_cell.length_a   1.000
_cell.length_b   1.000
_cell.length_c   1.000
_cell.angle_alpha   90.00
_cell.angle_beta   90.00
_cell.angle_gamma   90.00
#
_symmetry.space_group_name_H-M   'P 1'
#
loop_
_entity.id
_entity.type
_entity.pdbx_description
1 polymer ?
#
loop_
_entity_poly.entity_id
_entity_poly.type
_entity_poly.pdbx_seq_one_letter_code
_entity_poly.pdbx_strand_id
1 'polypeptide(L)'
;PEFIQRLQHIQISLFAIDEAHCVSHWGHDFRQDYMALGQLKHFFPHVPMMGLTATADPATRVDILQQLRLQQPMVYQGSFDRPNIRYTQLQKYKPLEQLESYIKSQEG
;
A
#
# COMPACT_ATOMS: atom_id res chain seq x y z
N PRO A 1 -8.00 -23.01 -1.44
CA PRO A 1 -9.30 -23.58 -1.85
C PRO A 1 -10.34 -23.55 -0.72
N GLU A 2 -10.02 -24.11 0.45
CA GLU A 2 -10.95 -24.23 1.58
C GLU A 2 -11.46 -22.88 2.11
N PHE A 3 -10.58 -21.87 2.19
CA PHE A 3 -10.96 -20.53 2.64
C PHE A 3 -12.03 -19.87 1.75
N ILE A 4 -11.85 -19.92 0.44
CA ILE A 4 -12.82 -19.38 -0.53
C ILE A 4 -14.16 -20.10 -0.42
N GLN A 5 -14.14 -21.43 -0.27
CA GLN A 5 -15.36 -22.22 -0.10
C GLN A 5 -16.13 -21.80 1.16
N ARG A 6 -15.44 -21.59 2.28
CA ARG A 6 -16.10 -21.07 3.51
C ARG A 6 -16.74 -19.70 3.29
N LEU A 7 -16.05 -18.80 2.57
CA LEU A 7 -16.56 -17.47 2.25
C LEU A 7 -17.81 -17.50 1.36
N GLN A 8 -17.96 -18.50 0.48
CA GLN A 8 -19.14 -18.64 -0.39
C GLN A 8 -20.44 -18.89 0.37
N HIS A 9 -20.37 -19.36 1.62
CA HIS A 9 -21.54 -19.57 2.48
C HIS A 9 -21.88 -18.34 3.35
N ILE A 10 -21.13 -17.25 3.22
CA ILE A 10 -21.32 -16.02 3.99
C ILE A 10 -21.85 -14.93 3.06
N GLN A 11 -22.81 -14.14 3.52
CA GLN A 11 -23.24 -12.93 2.80
C GLN A 11 -22.23 -11.81 3.02
N ILE A 12 -21.29 -11.67 2.10
CA ILE A 12 -20.19 -10.69 2.18
C ILE A 12 -20.64 -9.35 1.59
N SER A 13 -20.42 -8.27 2.34
CA SER A 13 -20.79 -6.91 1.91
C SER A 13 -19.68 -6.19 1.13
N LEU A 14 -18.41 -6.41 1.47
CA LEU A 14 -17.24 -5.72 0.90
C LEU A 14 -15.96 -6.51 1.21
N PHE A 15 -14.99 -6.47 0.30
CA PHE A 15 -13.58 -6.77 0.59
C PHE A 15 -12.76 -5.48 0.66
N ALA A 16 -12.03 -5.27 1.75
CA ALA A 16 -11.05 -4.21 1.88
C ALA A 16 -9.65 -4.84 1.96
N ILE A 17 -8.78 -4.48 1.01
CA ILE A 17 -7.39 -4.94 0.94
C ILE A 17 -6.52 -3.78 1.43
N ASP A 18 -6.07 -3.86 2.67
CA ASP A 18 -5.12 -2.90 3.23
C ASP A 18 -3.70 -3.19 2.74
N GLU A 19 -2.82 -2.20 2.78
CA GLU A 19 -1.46 -2.25 2.23
C GLU A 19 -1.40 -2.85 0.82
N ALA A 20 -2.34 -2.43 -0.04
CA ALA A 20 -2.54 -2.99 -1.38
C ALA A 20 -1.27 -2.94 -2.25
N HIS A 21 -0.32 -2.05 -1.94
CA HIS A 21 0.98 -1.98 -2.62
C HIS A 21 1.77 -3.30 -2.57
N CYS A 22 1.50 -4.19 -1.60
CA CYS A 22 2.13 -5.51 -1.48
C CYS A 22 1.89 -6.43 -2.70
N VAL A 23 0.86 -6.18 -3.52
CA VAL A 23 0.58 -6.97 -4.73
C VAL A 23 1.55 -6.68 -5.88
N SER A 24 2.25 -5.54 -5.84
CA SER A 24 3.12 -5.06 -6.91
C SER A 24 4.57 -5.47 -6.65
N HIS A 25 5.24 -6.04 -7.65
CA HIS A 25 6.68 -6.34 -7.58
C HIS A 25 7.54 -5.07 -7.57
N TRP A 26 6.98 -3.95 -8.03
CA TRP A 26 7.59 -2.63 -7.97
C TRP A 26 7.31 -1.92 -6.63
N GLY A 27 6.42 -2.49 -5.82
CA GLY A 27 6.17 -2.05 -4.45
C GLY A 27 7.37 -2.33 -3.55
N HIS A 28 7.52 -1.52 -2.51
CA HIS A 28 8.63 -1.60 -1.56
C HIS A 28 8.54 -2.81 -0.60
N ASP A 29 7.41 -3.53 -0.56
CA ASP A 29 7.19 -4.72 0.27
C ASP A 29 6.34 -5.78 -0.48
N PHE A 30 6.82 -6.25 -1.63
CA PHE A 30 6.11 -7.25 -2.43
C PHE A 30 5.87 -8.56 -1.65
N ARG A 31 4.65 -9.10 -1.72
CA ARG A 31 4.27 -10.39 -1.13
C ARG A 31 3.53 -11.25 -2.14
N GLN A 32 4.06 -12.43 -2.43
CA GLN A 32 3.45 -13.35 -3.40
C GLN A 32 2.01 -13.75 -3.00
N ASP A 33 1.73 -13.90 -1.71
CA ASP A 33 0.39 -14.24 -1.20
C ASP A 33 -0.66 -13.15 -1.52
N TYR A 34 -0.24 -11.88 -1.63
CA TYR A 34 -1.13 -10.77 -1.97
C TYR A 34 -1.63 -10.86 -3.41
N MET A 35 -0.85 -11.42 -4.34
CA MET A 35 -1.32 -11.64 -5.72
C MET A 35 -2.51 -12.59 -5.78
N ALA A 36 -2.59 -13.56 -4.85
CA ALA A 36 -3.71 -14.49 -4.80
C ALA A 36 -5.05 -13.81 -4.47
N LEU A 37 -5.02 -12.62 -3.86
CA LEU A 37 -6.22 -11.85 -3.52
C LEU A 37 -7.04 -11.43 -4.74
N GLY A 38 -6.41 -11.31 -5.93
CA GLY A 38 -7.13 -11.08 -7.19
C GLY A 38 -8.19 -12.15 -7.51
N GLN A 39 -8.04 -13.36 -6.97
CA GLN A 39 -9.03 -14.42 -7.13
C GLN A 39 -10.35 -14.11 -6.40
N LEU A 40 -10.33 -13.29 -5.35
CA LEU A 40 -11.56 -12.87 -4.65
C LEU A 40 -12.53 -12.20 -5.62
N LYS A 41 -12.03 -11.37 -6.55
CA LYS A 41 -12.89 -10.71 -7.54
C LYS A 41 -13.45 -11.69 -8.58
N HIS A 42 -12.75 -12.79 -8.84
CA HIS A 42 -13.24 -13.87 -9.70
C HIS A 42 -14.36 -14.68 -9.04
N PHE A 43 -14.20 -15.06 -7.77
CA PHE A 43 -15.20 -15.85 -7.04
C PHE A 43 -16.40 -15.02 -6.54
N PHE A 44 -16.19 -13.73 -6.30
CA PHE A 44 -17.19 -12.80 -5.77
C PHE A 44 -17.33 -11.55 -6.66
N PRO A 45 -17.74 -11.70 -7.95
CA PRO A 45 -17.75 -10.59 -8.90
C PRO A 45 -18.68 -9.45 -8.47
N HIS A 46 -19.80 -9.77 -7.81
CA HIS A 46 -20.80 -8.82 -7.34
C HIS A 46 -20.43 -8.14 -6.02
N VAL A 47 -19.46 -8.66 -5.27
CA VAL A 47 -19.03 -8.04 -4.01
C VAL A 47 -18.10 -6.87 -4.34
N PRO A 48 -18.36 -5.68 -3.78
CA PRO A 48 -17.45 -4.55 -3.87
C PRO A 48 -16.06 -4.90 -3.33
N MET A 49 -15.02 -4.29 -3.92
CA MET A 49 -13.64 -4.47 -3.47
C MET A 49 -12.92 -3.12 -3.48
N MET A 50 -12.17 -2.84 -2.42
CA MET A 50 -11.38 -1.63 -2.24
C MET A 50 -9.94 -2.00 -1.91
N GLY A 51 -8.98 -1.35 -2.55
CA GLY A 51 -7.56 -1.39 -2.18
C GLY A 51 -7.15 -0.08 -1.52
N LEU A 52 -6.46 -0.16 -0.38
CA LEU A 52 -5.99 0.99 0.39
C LEU A 52 -4.47 0.89 0.57
N THR A 53 -3.76 2.02 0.48
CA THR A 53 -2.32 2.10 0.77
C THR A 53 -1.94 3.55 1.03
N ALA A 54 -0.95 3.76 1.92
CA ALA A 54 -0.39 5.08 2.15
C ALA A 54 0.64 5.47 1.08
N THR A 55 1.35 4.49 0.52
CA THR A 55 2.43 4.70 -0.45
C THR A 55 2.17 3.87 -1.71
N ALA A 56 2.03 4.56 -2.84
CA ALA A 56 1.98 3.94 -4.15
C ALA A 56 2.36 4.96 -5.22
N ASP A 57 3.46 4.70 -5.92
CA ASP A 57 3.85 5.46 -7.09
C ASP A 57 2.93 5.13 -8.29
N PRO A 58 3.04 5.86 -9.43
CA PRO A 58 2.18 5.60 -10.58
C PRO A 58 2.20 4.14 -11.08
N ALA A 59 3.35 3.47 -11.08
CA ALA A 59 3.48 2.08 -11.53
C ALA A 59 2.80 1.11 -10.55
N THR A 60 3.06 1.28 -9.25
CA THR A 60 2.45 0.49 -8.17
C THR A 60 0.93 0.58 -8.22
N ARG A 61 0.36 1.76 -8.52
CA ARG A 61 -1.09 1.92 -8.66
C ARG A 61 -1.66 1.11 -9.82
N VAL A 62 -0.99 1.11 -10.98
CA VAL A 62 -1.42 0.31 -12.13
C VAL A 62 -1.41 -1.17 -11.77
N ASP A 63 -0.36 -1.63 -11.09
CA ASP A 63 -0.25 -3.01 -10.62
C ASP A 63 -1.37 -3.35 -9.63
N ILE A 64 -1.68 -2.48 -8.66
CA ILE A 64 -2.78 -2.70 -7.71
C ILE A 64 -4.09 -2.96 -8.46
N LEU A 65 -4.41 -2.10 -9.42
CA LEU A 65 -5.63 -2.20 -10.22
C LEU A 65 -5.67 -3.52 -11.02
N GLN A 66 -4.56 -3.91 -11.63
CA GLN A 66 -4.45 -5.12 -12.44
C GLN A 66 -4.51 -6.39 -11.58
N GLN A 67 -3.69 -6.49 -10.54
CA GLN A 67 -3.56 -7.69 -9.71
C GLN A 67 -4.83 -7.96 -8.90
N LEU A 68 -5.46 -6.92 -8.34
CA LEU A 68 -6.75 -7.05 -7.65
C LEU A 68 -7.95 -7.13 -8.61
N ARG A 69 -7.72 -7.02 -9.92
CA ARG A 69 -8.75 -7.06 -10.98
C ARG A 69 -9.85 -6.02 -10.76
N LEU A 70 -9.48 -4.83 -10.32
CA LEU A 70 -10.41 -3.72 -10.11
C LEU A 70 -10.76 -3.10 -11.47
N GLN A 71 -11.96 -3.38 -11.95
CA GLN A 71 -12.45 -2.87 -13.23
C GLN A 71 -13.12 -1.51 -13.03
N GLN A 72 -12.58 -0.47 -13.68
CA GLN A 72 -13.09 0.91 -13.63
C GLN A 72 -13.41 1.42 -12.20
N PRO A 73 -12.50 1.26 -11.22
CA PRO A 73 -12.78 1.73 -9.87
C PRO A 73 -12.73 3.25 -9.79
N MET A 74 -13.38 3.80 -8.78
CA MET A 74 -13.07 5.15 -8.33
C MET A 74 -11.67 5.14 -7.70
N VAL A 75 -10.77 5.95 -8.26
CA VAL A 75 -9.41 6.12 -7.74
C VAL A 75 -9.33 7.45 -7.01
N TYR A 76 -9.05 7.39 -5.71
CA TYR A 76 -8.84 8.57 -4.87
C TYR A 76 -7.38 8.66 -4.46
N GLN A 77 -6.79 9.84 -4.65
CA GLN A 77 -5.43 10.16 -4.22
C GLN A 77 -5.48 11.38 -3.31
N GLY A 78 -5.16 11.18 -2.03
CA GLY A 78 -4.99 12.26 -1.07
C GLY A 78 -3.71 13.06 -1.31
N SER A 79 -3.58 14.19 -0.61
CA SER A 79 -2.32 14.93 -0.58
C SER A 79 -1.23 14.10 0.08
N PHE A 80 -0.04 14.12 -0.51
CA PHE A 80 1.19 13.57 0.10
C PHE A 80 1.87 14.60 0.99
N ASP A 81 1.45 15.86 0.94
CA ASP A 81 2.09 16.94 1.68
C ASP A 81 1.89 16.77 3.19
N ARG A 82 2.98 16.99 3.91
CA ARG A 82 3.05 17.01 5.37
C ARG A 82 3.65 18.36 5.75
N PRO A 83 2.86 19.43 5.81
CA PRO A 83 3.38 20.79 5.99
C PRO A 83 4.10 20.98 7.33
N ASN A 84 3.90 20.06 8.27
CA ASN A 84 4.56 20.01 9.57
C ASN A 84 5.90 19.21 9.57
N ILE A 85 6.33 18.66 8.43
CA ILE A 85 7.59 17.90 8.28
C ILE A 85 8.55 18.70 7.38
N ARG A 86 9.67 19.16 7.95
CA ARG A 86 10.73 19.84 7.19
C ARG A 86 11.74 18.82 6.67
N TYR A 87 11.93 18.76 5.36
CA TYR A 87 12.97 17.95 4.73
C TYR A 87 14.31 18.71 4.72
N THR A 88 15.37 18.11 5.25
CA THR A 88 16.74 18.64 5.22
C THR A 88 17.71 17.58 4.72
N GLN A 89 18.72 17.97 3.94
CA GLN A 89 19.76 17.07 3.46
C GLN A 89 21.14 17.68 3.77
N LEU A 90 22.04 16.86 4.31
CA LEU A 90 23.44 17.22 4.56
C LEU A 90 24.36 16.22 3.86
N GLN A 91 25.44 16.71 3.26
CA GLN A 91 26.47 15.83 2.71
C GLN A 91 27.21 15.10 3.84
N LYS A 92 27.51 13.82 3.63
CA LYS A 92 28.19 12.98 4.62
C LYS A 92 29.65 13.42 4.80
N TYR A 93 30.00 13.84 6.01
CA TYR A 93 31.37 14.11 6.43
C TYR A 93 31.47 13.80 7.92
N LYS A 94 32.18 12.73 8.29
CA LYS A 94 32.19 12.20 9.67
C LYS A 94 30.75 12.01 10.22
N PRO A 95 29.98 11.05 9.67
CA PRO A 95 28.53 10.96 9.87
C PRO A 95 28.10 10.78 11.33
N LEU A 96 28.93 10.16 12.17
CA LEU A 96 28.65 10.02 13.61
C LEU A 96 28.72 11.38 14.33
N GLU A 97 29.74 12.21 14.06
CA GLU A 97 29.87 13.56 14.64
C GLU A 97 28.71 14.47 14.18
N GLN A 98 28.32 14.36 12.90
CA GLN A 98 27.17 15.09 12.34
C GLN A 98 25.85 14.68 13.02
N LEU A 99 25.62 13.38 13.20
CA LEU A 99 24.41 12.86 13.86
C LEU A 99 24.36 13.27 15.33
N GLU A 100 25.47 13.16 16.06
CA GLU A 100 25.56 13.58 17.46
C GLU A 100 25.27 15.08 17.62
N SER A 101 25.86 15.91 16.75
CA SER A 101 25.61 17.36 16.72
C SER A 101 24.14 17.67 16.40
N TYR A 102 23.54 16.94 15.44
CA TYR A 102 22.13 17.09 15.10
C TYR A 102 21.22 16.79 16.30
N ILE A 103 21.40 15.65 16.95
CA ILE A 103 20.60 15.25 18.12
C ILE A 103 20.77 16.25 19.27
N LYS A 104 22.00 16.68 19.59
CA LYS A 104 22.29 17.67 20.63
C LYS A 104 21.64 19.04 20.38
N SER A 105 21.42 19.40 19.11
CA SER A 105 20.76 20.65 18.73
C SER A 105 19.24 20.60 18.79
N GLN A 106 18.63 19.41 18.98
CA GLN A 106 17.18 19.30 19.17
C GLN A 106 16.84 19.65 20.62
N GLU A 107 15.92 20.59 20.82
CA GLU A 107 15.26 20.75 22.12
C GLU A 107 14.33 19.56 22.31
N GLY A 108 14.50 18.83 23.42
CA GLY A 108 13.68 17.67 23.78
C GLY A 108 12.27 18.06 24.22
#